data_AF-A0A6S7FRG4-F1
#
_entry.id   AF-A0A6S7FRG4-F1
#
_cell.length_a   1.000
_cell.length_b   1.000
_cell.length_c   1.000
_cell.angle_alpha   90.00
_cell.angle_beta   90.00
_cell.angle_gamma   90.00
#
_symmetry.space_group_name_H-M   'P 1'
#
loop_
_entity.id
_entity.type
_entity.pdbx_description
1 polymer ?
#
loop_
_entity_poly.entity_id
_entity_poly.type
_entity_poly.pdbx_seq_one_letter_code
_entity_poly.pdbx_strand_id
1 'polypeptide(L)'
;MDNDQHKFLINLGPCQPQLKSFPENEAIPKNKDYSQKEDKAHCFGCSLFPSGPGRKGSDQAWVNWIRAWHKMKSVGTNKPGKLVQHFSSASHQAALADFARFSIESSHIDVVINAQMKEILIQEKADEEKSKAITTILFDVARTLARQTLAFRGSGNDDDGNFIQIVHLLSRHCKDCI
;
A
#
# COMPACT_ATOMS: atom_id res chain seq x y z
N MET A 1 16.42 9.37 -11.35
CA MET A 1 15.50 8.74 -12.31
C MET A 1 16.12 8.85 -13.67
N ASP A 2 16.18 7.72 -14.38
CA ASP A 2 17.01 7.53 -15.57
C ASP A 2 16.51 8.38 -16.75
N ASN A 3 17.43 9.07 -17.42
CA ASN A 3 17.13 10.06 -18.48
C ASN A 3 16.42 9.40 -19.69
N ASP A 4 16.61 8.09 -19.83
CA ASP A 4 16.03 7.28 -20.90
C ASP A 4 14.58 6.88 -20.64
N GLN A 5 14.18 6.68 -19.39
CA GLN A 5 12.76 6.49 -19.04
C GLN A 5 11.95 7.75 -19.31
N HIS A 6 12.50 8.93 -19.02
CA HIS A 6 11.82 10.19 -19.29
C HIS A 6 11.64 10.44 -20.80
N LYS A 7 12.68 10.17 -21.61
CA LYS A 7 12.59 10.23 -23.08
C LYS A 7 11.61 9.20 -23.65
N PHE A 8 11.56 8.00 -23.08
CA PHE A 8 10.60 6.97 -23.48
C PHE A 8 9.15 7.41 -23.23
N LEU A 9 8.86 7.99 -22.07
CA LEU A 9 7.53 8.50 -21.73
C LEU A 9 7.09 9.67 -22.63
N ILE A 10 8.02 10.54 -23.04
CA ILE A 10 7.76 11.62 -24.00
C ILE A 10 7.44 11.06 -25.41
N ASN A 11 8.09 9.97 -25.82
CA ASN A 11 7.93 9.36 -27.14
C ASN A 11 6.63 8.57 -27.32
N LEU A 12 5.95 8.17 -26.23
CA LEU A 12 4.67 7.44 -26.28
C LEU A 12 3.50 8.30 -26.80
N GLY A 13 3.63 9.64 -26.78
CA GLY A 13 2.58 10.56 -27.20
C GLY A 13 1.34 10.54 -26.28
N PRO A 14 0.38 11.46 -26.47
CA PRO A 14 -0.89 11.43 -25.71
C PRO A 14 -1.65 10.13 -25.96
N CYS A 15 -2.37 9.64 -24.94
CA CYS A 15 -3.44 8.67 -25.15
C CYS A 15 -4.36 9.15 -26.27
N GLN A 16 -4.64 8.25 -27.22
CA GLN A 16 -5.50 8.55 -28.34
C GLN A 16 -6.96 8.34 -27.93
N PRO A 17 -7.88 9.24 -28.32
CA PRO A 17 -9.31 9.12 -28.02
C PRO A 17 -9.92 7.85 -28.59
N GLN A 18 -11.10 7.48 -28.09
CA GLN A 18 -11.82 6.33 -28.65
C GLN A 18 -12.24 6.59 -30.11
N LEU A 19 -11.56 5.93 -31.05
CA LEU A 19 -11.98 5.81 -32.44
C LEU A 19 -12.74 4.48 -32.63
N LYS A 20 -13.71 4.45 -33.56
CA LYS A 20 -14.60 3.29 -33.84
C LYS A 20 -13.86 2.00 -34.21
N SER A 21 -12.58 2.07 -34.58
CA SER A 21 -11.70 0.91 -34.76
C SER A 21 -10.26 1.35 -34.49
N PHE A 22 -9.57 0.69 -33.56
CA PHE A 22 -8.14 0.91 -33.34
C PHE A 22 -7.38 -0.42 -33.36
N PRO A 23 -6.16 -0.48 -33.93
CA PRO A 23 -5.25 -1.61 -33.72
C PRO A 23 -4.68 -1.50 -32.31
N GLU A 24 -5.11 -2.38 -31.41
CA GLU A 24 -4.54 -2.49 -30.06
C GLU A 24 -3.01 -2.65 -30.16
N ASN A 25 -2.28 -1.72 -29.55
CA ASN A 25 -0.84 -1.82 -29.43
C ASN A 25 -0.51 -2.13 -27.97
N GLU A 26 -0.25 -3.40 -27.69
CA GLU A 26 0.05 -3.93 -26.35
C GLU A 26 1.28 -3.28 -25.70
N ALA A 27 2.13 -2.60 -26.48
CA ALA A 27 3.31 -1.90 -25.99
C ALA A 27 3.01 -0.57 -25.28
N ILE A 28 1.77 -0.06 -25.34
CA ILE A 28 1.40 1.23 -24.74
C ILE A 28 0.68 0.98 -23.39
N PRO A 29 1.33 1.26 -22.25
CA PRO A 29 0.67 1.13 -20.95
C PRO A 29 -0.53 2.10 -20.86
N LYS A 30 -1.64 1.62 -20.28
CA LYS A 30 -2.84 2.43 -20.01
C LYS A 30 -2.46 3.58 -19.07
N ASN A 31 -2.35 4.80 -19.62
CA ASN A 31 -1.92 5.96 -18.85
C ASN A 31 -3.06 6.49 -17.95
N LYS A 32 -2.74 7.00 -16.75
CA LYS A 32 -3.71 7.37 -15.70
C LYS A 32 -4.41 8.73 -15.94
N ASP A 33 -3.87 9.56 -16.83
CA ASP A 33 -4.35 10.93 -17.09
C ASP A 33 -5.53 11.02 -18.08
N TYR A 34 -6.04 9.87 -18.56
CA TYR A 34 -7.15 9.77 -19.52
C TYR A 34 -8.30 8.92 -18.99
N SER A 35 -9.52 9.45 -19.02
CA SER A 35 -10.74 8.70 -18.71
C SER A 35 -11.36 8.15 -20.00
N GLN A 36 -11.26 6.82 -20.20
CA GLN A 36 -11.88 6.13 -21.33
C GLN A 36 -13.41 6.27 -21.35
N LYS A 37 -14.04 6.34 -20.17
CA LYS A 37 -15.50 6.46 -20.02
C LYS A 37 -16.02 7.82 -20.51
N GLU A 38 -15.23 8.88 -20.34
CA GLU A 38 -15.66 10.24 -20.66
C GLU A 38 -15.00 10.83 -21.91
N ASP A 39 -14.03 10.10 -22.49
CA ASP A 39 -13.17 10.51 -23.60
C ASP A 39 -12.50 11.87 -23.33
N LYS A 40 -11.94 12.04 -22.12
CA LYS A 40 -11.26 13.29 -21.70
C LYS A 40 -9.89 13.03 -21.10
N ALA A 41 -8.95 13.93 -21.39
CA ALA A 41 -7.70 14.05 -20.65
C ALA A 41 -7.83 15.03 -19.49
N HIS A 42 -7.02 14.84 -18.46
CA HIS A 42 -6.78 15.82 -17.40
C HIS A 42 -5.31 15.77 -17.01
N CYS A 43 -4.82 16.78 -16.31
CA CYS A 43 -3.51 16.70 -15.69
C CYS A 43 -3.71 16.49 -14.20
N PHE A 44 -3.33 15.31 -13.70
CA PHE A 44 -3.50 14.96 -12.29
C PHE A 44 -2.90 16.01 -11.33
N GLY A 45 -1.67 16.45 -11.58
CA GLY A 45 -1.01 17.48 -10.76
C GLY A 45 -1.75 18.82 -10.76
N CYS A 46 -2.24 19.27 -11.92
CA CYS A 46 -3.01 20.52 -12.00
C CYS A 46 -4.42 20.39 -11.41
N SER A 47 -5.05 19.22 -11.51
CA SER A 47 -6.35 18.95 -10.88
C SER A 47 -6.26 18.91 -9.36
N LEU A 48 -5.17 18.38 -8.80
CA LEU A 48 -4.92 18.39 -7.36
C LEU A 48 -4.59 19.78 -6.82
N PHE A 49 -3.86 20.59 -7.59
CA PHE A 49 -3.44 21.94 -7.20
C PHE A 49 -3.96 23.00 -8.20
N PRO A 50 -5.28 23.25 -8.22
CA PRO A 50 -5.90 24.10 -9.24
C PRO A 50 -5.60 25.60 -9.06
N SER A 51 -5.27 26.02 -7.83
CA SER A 51 -5.12 27.42 -7.43
C SER A 51 -3.89 27.62 -6.57
N GLY A 52 -3.19 28.76 -6.73
CA GLY A 52 -2.01 29.10 -5.91
C GLY A 52 -0.99 30.01 -6.62
N PRO A 53 0.19 30.23 -5.99
CA PRO A 53 1.25 31.05 -6.56
C PRO A 53 1.71 30.50 -7.91
N GLY A 54 1.95 31.37 -8.89
CA GLY A 54 2.39 30.94 -10.24
C GLY A 54 1.27 30.36 -11.13
N ARG A 55 0.02 30.30 -10.65
CA ARG A 55 -1.14 29.78 -11.42
C ARG A 55 -2.08 30.86 -11.96
N LYS A 56 -1.71 32.15 -11.88
CA LYS A 56 -2.48 33.25 -12.50
C LYS A 56 -2.41 33.12 -14.03
N GLY A 57 -3.55 32.88 -14.68
CA GLY A 57 -3.64 32.62 -16.11
C GLY A 57 -3.45 31.14 -16.51
N SER A 58 -3.57 30.21 -15.56
CA SER A 58 -3.54 28.77 -15.86
C SER A 58 -4.67 28.36 -16.81
N ASP A 59 -4.38 27.44 -17.73
CA ASP A 59 -5.38 26.86 -18.62
C ASP A 59 -6.30 25.94 -17.81
N GLN A 60 -7.44 26.49 -17.41
CA GLN A 60 -8.48 25.79 -16.65
C GLN A 60 -9.03 24.55 -17.38
N ALA A 61 -8.79 24.40 -18.69
CA ALA A 61 -9.18 23.20 -19.42
C ALA A 61 -8.49 21.93 -18.91
N TRP A 62 -7.31 22.04 -18.31
CA TRP A 62 -6.57 20.89 -17.75
C TRP A 62 -7.00 20.51 -16.34
N VAL A 63 -7.62 21.47 -15.62
CA VAL A 63 -8.29 21.25 -14.34
C VAL A 63 -9.68 20.67 -14.57
N ASN A 64 -10.42 21.20 -15.56
CA ASN A 64 -11.81 20.87 -15.86
C ASN A 64 -11.99 19.86 -17.01
N TRP A 65 -10.94 19.10 -17.31
CA TRP A 65 -10.91 18.05 -18.33
C TRP A 65 -11.00 18.54 -19.79
N ILE A 66 -10.12 18.04 -20.65
CA ILE A 66 -9.98 18.45 -22.05
C ILE A 66 -10.40 17.36 -23.04
N ARG A 67 -11.19 17.75 -24.04
CA ARG A 67 -11.71 16.89 -25.15
C ARG A 67 -11.14 17.24 -26.54
N ALA A 68 -10.14 18.12 -26.59
CA ALA A 68 -9.61 18.68 -27.84
C ALA A 68 -8.46 17.83 -28.43
N TRP A 69 -8.71 16.53 -28.63
CA TRP A 69 -7.70 15.55 -29.05
C TRP A 69 -6.99 15.90 -30.37
N HIS A 70 -7.74 16.41 -31.33
CA HIS A 70 -7.22 16.85 -32.64
C HIS A 70 -6.22 18.02 -32.54
N LYS A 71 -6.09 18.68 -31.39
CA LYS A 71 -5.12 19.77 -31.12
C LYS A 71 -4.02 19.36 -30.14
N MET A 72 -3.97 18.09 -29.75
CA MET A 72 -3.09 17.62 -28.67
C MET A 72 -1.63 17.53 -29.12
N LYS A 73 -1.41 17.06 -30.35
CA LYS A 73 -0.09 16.95 -30.98
C LYS A 73 0.30 18.25 -31.68
N SER A 74 1.58 18.59 -31.64
CA SER A 74 2.13 19.71 -32.40
C SER A 74 2.07 19.46 -33.91
N VAL A 75 1.84 20.52 -34.69
CA VAL A 75 1.82 20.46 -36.15
C VAL A 75 2.99 21.29 -36.68
N GLY A 76 4.10 20.62 -36.98
CA GLY A 76 5.37 21.29 -37.30
C GLY A 76 5.99 21.99 -36.09
N THR A 77 7.07 22.75 -36.33
CA THR A 77 7.86 23.41 -35.30
C THR A 77 7.20 24.68 -34.75
N ASN A 78 6.40 25.37 -35.57
CA ASN A 78 5.85 26.68 -35.25
C ASN A 78 4.43 26.64 -34.64
N LYS A 79 3.82 25.46 -34.51
CA LYS A 79 2.49 25.28 -33.92
C LYS A 79 2.54 24.22 -32.82
N PRO A 80 2.94 24.60 -31.59
CA PRO A 80 2.95 23.67 -30.47
C PRO A 80 1.51 23.22 -30.18
N GLY A 81 1.34 21.90 -30.01
CA GLY A 81 0.06 21.31 -29.62
C GLY A 81 -0.26 21.58 -28.16
N LYS A 82 -1.50 21.32 -27.76
CA LYS A 82 -1.97 21.61 -26.39
C LYS A 82 -1.16 20.91 -25.30
N LEU A 83 -0.65 19.70 -25.54
CA LEU A 83 0.26 19.03 -24.60
C LEU A 83 1.50 19.86 -24.35
N VAL A 84 2.20 20.22 -25.43
CA VAL A 84 3.47 20.94 -25.35
C VAL A 84 3.25 22.27 -24.64
N GLN A 85 2.19 23.00 -25.03
CA GLN A 85 1.82 24.27 -24.38
C GLN A 85 1.53 24.10 -22.88
N HIS A 86 0.85 23.03 -22.48
CA HIS A 86 0.51 22.76 -21.08
C HIS A 86 1.74 22.38 -20.25
N PHE A 87 2.51 21.39 -20.70
CA PHE A 87 3.69 20.89 -19.99
C PHE A 87 4.82 21.93 -19.92
N SER A 88 4.90 22.85 -20.89
CA SER A 88 5.81 24.00 -20.85
C SER A 88 5.26 25.20 -20.06
N SER A 89 4.02 25.16 -19.58
CA SER A 89 3.41 26.31 -18.90
C SER A 89 3.95 26.47 -17.49
N ALA A 90 4.20 27.72 -17.08
CA ALA A 90 4.62 28.05 -15.71
C ALA A 90 3.60 27.56 -14.66
N SER A 91 2.32 27.57 -15.01
CA SER A 91 1.24 27.10 -14.12
C SER A 91 1.30 25.59 -13.84
N HIS A 92 1.63 24.78 -14.85
CA HIS A 92 1.82 23.35 -14.69
C HIS A 92 3.07 23.05 -13.85
N GLN A 93 4.18 23.74 -14.14
CA GLN A 93 5.40 23.60 -13.36
C GLN A 93 5.22 23.98 -11.88
N ALA A 94 4.44 25.03 -11.58
CA ALA A 94 4.08 25.38 -10.21
C ALA A 94 3.23 24.30 -9.52
N ALA A 95 2.28 23.69 -10.24
CA ALA A 95 1.50 22.56 -9.72
C ALA A 95 2.36 21.31 -9.47
N LEU A 96 3.35 21.04 -10.33
CA LEU A 96 4.29 19.94 -10.10
C LEU A 96 5.20 20.19 -8.89
N ALA A 97 5.63 21.43 -8.67
CA ALA A 97 6.42 21.79 -7.49
C ALA A 97 5.63 21.56 -6.18
N ASP A 98 4.35 21.94 -6.16
CA ASP A 98 3.48 21.69 -5.02
C ASP A 98 3.19 20.19 -4.85
N PHE A 99 2.98 19.45 -5.94
CA PHE A 99 2.82 18.00 -5.89
C PHE A 99 4.05 17.29 -5.34
N ALA A 100 5.25 17.71 -5.76
CA ALA A 100 6.50 17.17 -5.23
C ALA A 100 6.63 17.44 -3.72
N ARG A 101 6.28 18.66 -3.27
CA ARG A 101 6.28 19.01 -1.85
C ARG A 101 5.27 18.19 -1.06
N PHE A 102 4.03 18.09 -1.54
CA PHE A 102 2.98 17.28 -0.92
C PHE A 102 3.41 15.81 -0.78
N SER A 103 4.03 15.25 -1.81
CA SER A 103 4.50 13.86 -1.81
C SER A 103 5.62 13.62 -0.77
N ILE A 104 6.46 14.63 -0.53
CA ILE A 104 7.49 14.57 0.53
C ILE A 104 6.84 14.70 1.91
N GLU A 105 5.90 15.63 2.09
CA GLU A 105 5.22 15.83 3.38
C GLU A 105 4.34 14.63 3.76
N SER A 106 3.68 13.98 2.79
CA SER A 106 2.89 12.78 3.01
C SER A 106 3.73 11.56 3.38
N SER A 107 5.01 11.51 2.98
CA SER A 107 5.90 10.40 3.34
C SER A 107 6.08 10.25 4.85
N HIS A 108 5.97 11.33 5.62
CA HIS A 108 6.02 11.27 7.08
C HIS A 108 4.80 10.54 7.66
N ILE A 109 3.62 10.72 7.06
CA ILE A 109 2.39 10.04 7.48
C ILE A 109 2.53 8.53 7.25
N ASP A 110 3.04 8.13 6.08
CA ASP A 110 3.27 6.73 5.75
C ASP A 110 4.27 6.07 6.71
N VAL A 111 5.33 6.79 7.11
CA VAL A 111 6.30 6.29 8.11
C VAL A 111 5.64 6.07 9.47
N VAL A 112 4.79 7.00 9.92
CA VAL A 112 4.08 6.87 11.21
C VAL A 112 3.08 5.72 11.18
N ILE A 113 2.30 5.58 10.11
CA ILE A 113 1.34 4.47 9.96
C ILE A 113 2.08 3.13 9.95
N ASN A 114 3.17 3.01 9.19
CA ASN A 114 3.96 1.78 9.13
C ASN A 114 4.59 1.41 10.49
N ALA A 115 5.05 2.40 11.26
CA ALA A 115 5.57 2.17 12.60
C ALA A 115 4.48 1.66 13.56
N GLN A 116 3.29 2.27 13.53
CA GLN A 116 2.15 1.83 14.34
C GLN A 116 1.67 0.42 13.95
N MET A 117 1.57 0.14 12.65
CA MET A 117 1.19 -1.20 12.16
C MET A 117 2.20 -2.27 12.58
N LYS A 118 3.50 -1.95 12.56
CA LYS A 118 4.54 -2.88 13.01
C LYS A 118 4.41 -3.20 14.50
N GLU A 119 4.13 -2.20 15.33
CA GLU A 119 3.92 -2.41 16.77
C GLU A 119 2.72 -3.31 17.05
N ILE A 120 1.61 -3.08 16.34
CA ILE A 120 0.40 -3.93 16.45
C ILE A 120 0.73 -5.38 16.09
N LEU A 121 1.44 -5.63 15.00
CA LEU A 121 1.80 -6.98 14.58
C LEU A 121 2.73 -7.68 15.58
N ILE A 122 3.64 -6.94 16.21
CA ILE A 122 4.51 -7.49 17.27
C ILE A 122 3.66 -7.89 18.48
N GLN A 123 2.72 -7.02 18.89
CA GLN A 123 1.84 -7.28 20.00
C GLN A 123 0.89 -8.46 19.75
N GLU A 124 0.28 -8.53 18.57
CA GLU A 124 -0.58 -9.65 18.16
C GLU A 124 0.18 -10.98 18.22
N LYS A 125 1.43 -11.00 17.73
CA LYS A 125 2.25 -12.21 17.80
C LYS A 125 2.59 -12.60 19.24
N ALA A 126 2.90 -11.63 20.10
CA ALA A 126 3.15 -11.89 21.51
C ALA A 126 1.90 -12.45 22.21
N ASP A 127 0.72 -11.92 21.88
CA ASP A 127 -0.57 -12.36 22.42
C ASP A 127 -0.96 -13.76 21.89
N GLU A 128 -0.65 -14.08 20.63
CA GLU A 128 -0.80 -15.42 20.06
C GLU A 128 0.10 -16.44 20.77
N GLU A 129 1.37 -16.11 20.99
CA GLU A 129 2.31 -16.98 21.70
C GLU A 129 1.85 -17.22 23.14
N LYS A 130 1.39 -16.18 23.83
CA LYS A 130 0.80 -16.29 25.18
C LYS A 130 -0.45 -17.15 25.18
N SER A 131 -1.36 -16.94 24.23
CA SER A 131 -2.59 -17.72 24.11
C SER A 131 -2.29 -19.19 23.88
N LYS A 132 -1.34 -19.50 22.97
CA LYS A 132 -0.88 -20.87 22.71
C LYS A 132 -0.28 -21.53 23.95
N ALA A 133 0.52 -20.79 24.73
CA ALA A 133 1.07 -21.29 25.98
C ALA A 133 -0.04 -21.65 26.99
N ILE A 134 -1.02 -20.76 27.17
CA ILE A 134 -2.18 -20.99 28.05
C ILE A 134 -2.98 -22.21 27.59
N THR A 135 -3.31 -22.31 26.31
CA THR A 135 -4.06 -23.44 25.76
C THR A 135 -3.32 -24.76 25.96
N THR A 136 -1.99 -24.76 25.79
CA THR A 136 -1.16 -25.95 26.04
C THR A 136 -1.24 -26.39 27.50
N ILE A 137 -1.09 -25.46 28.45
CA ILE A 137 -1.23 -25.72 29.89
C ILE A 137 -2.61 -26.31 30.19
N LEU A 138 -3.67 -25.70 29.67
CA LEU A 138 -5.04 -26.16 29.90
C LEU A 138 -5.27 -27.58 29.38
N PHE A 139 -4.76 -27.92 28.19
CA PHE A 139 -4.86 -29.29 27.66
C PHE A 139 -4.08 -30.30 28.48
N ASP A 140 -2.88 -29.95 28.97
CA ASP A 140 -2.09 -30.85 29.81
C ASP A 140 -2.73 -31.06 31.18
N VAL A 141 -3.30 -30.01 31.79
CA VAL A 141 -4.12 -30.12 33.00
C VAL A 141 -5.34 -31.00 32.75
N ALA A 142 -6.12 -30.73 31.70
CA ALA A 142 -7.31 -31.51 31.37
C ALA A 142 -6.98 -32.98 31.12
N ARG A 143 -5.87 -33.28 30.42
CA ARG A 143 -5.38 -34.64 30.20
C ARG A 143 -4.99 -35.33 31.51
N THR A 144 -4.38 -34.60 32.43
CA THR A 144 -4.00 -35.11 33.76
C THR A 144 -5.22 -35.37 34.62
N LEU A 145 -6.19 -34.45 34.65
CA LEU A 145 -7.47 -34.63 35.36
C LEU A 145 -8.28 -35.79 34.78
N ALA A 146 -8.33 -35.95 33.46
CA ALA A 146 -9.04 -37.06 32.81
C ALA A 146 -8.42 -38.44 33.14
N ARG A 147 -7.16 -38.49 33.56
CA ARG A 147 -6.45 -39.73 33.98
C ARG A 147 -6.60 -40.03 35.49
N GLN A 148 -7.40 -39.27 36.23
CA GLN A 148 -7.60 -39.43 37.68
C GLN A 148 -8.37 -40.70 38.10
N THR A 149 -8.61 -41.65 37.20
CA THR A 149 -9.02 -43.02 37.57
C THR A 149 -7.89 -43.81 38.27
N LEU A 150 -6.72 -43.20 38.46
CA LEU A 150 -5.56 -43.74 39.18
C LEU A 150 -5.57 -43.38 40.67
N ALA A 151 -5.12 -44.31 41.52
CA ALA A 151 -4.96 -44.08 42.95
C ALA A 151 -3.98 -42.92 43.24
N PHE A 152 -4.29 -42.10 44.26
CA PHE A 152 -3.50 -40.91 44.60
C PHE A 152 -2.05 -41.22 45.00
N ARG A 153 -1.84 -42.38 45.65
CA ARG A 153 -0.55 -43.01 45.89
C ARG A 153 -0.51 -44.34 45.15
N GLY A 154 0.62 -44.67 44.54
CA GLY A 154 0.84 -46.00 43.97
C GLY A 154 0.75 -47.09 45.04
N SER A 155 0.33 -48.29 44.67
CA SER A 155 0.34 -49.44 45.58
C SER A 155 1.72 -50.10 45.56
N GLY A 156 2.49 -50.01 46.65
CA GLY A 156 3.79 -50.69 46.75
C GLY A 156 4.95 -49.92 46.14
N ASN A 157 5.72 -50.56 45.24
CA ASN A 157 6.93 -50.04 44.58
C ASN A 157 6.64 -49.19 43.31
N ASP A 158 5.38 -48.80 43.07
CA ASP A 158 5.02 -48.00 41.90
C ASP A 158 5.39 -46.52 42.09
N ASP A 159 6.43 -46.09 41.38
CA ASP A 159 6.89 -44.69 41.28
C ASP A 159 5.94 -43.80 40.42
N ASP A 160 4.88 -44.38 39.84
CA ASP A 160 4.00 -43.75 38.84
C ASP A 160 2.61 -43.29 39.36
N GLY A 161 2.51 -42.99 40.66
CA GLY A 161 1.29 -42.48 41.28
C GLY A 161 0.82 -41.12 40.73
N ASN A 162 -0.48 -40.82 40.88
CA ASN A 162 -1.10 -39.57 40.41
C ASN A 162 -0.40 -38.30 40.97
N PHE A 163 0.16 -38.38 42.19
CA PHE A 163 0.96 -37.31 42.78
C PHE A 163 2.21 -36.94 41.95
N ILE A 164 2.98 -37.92 41.48
CA ILE A 164 4.20 -37.68 40.68
C ILE A 164 3.84 -37.06 39.31
N GLN A 165 2.73 -37.49 38.71
CA GLN A 165 2.24 -36.90 37.46
C GLN A 165 1.85 -35.42 37.63
N ILE A 166 1.21 -35.05 38.74
CA ILE A 166 0.87 -33.66 39.07
C ILE A 166 2.14 -32.83 39.32
N VAL A 167 3.13 -33.37 40.04
CA VAL A 167 4.42 -32.69 40.26
C VAL A 167 5.17 -32.46 38.95
N HIS A 168 5.22 -33.46 38.06
CA HIS A 168 5.82 -33.30 36.74
C HIS A 168 5.08 -32.28 35.86
N LEU A 169 3.74 -32.26 35.91
CA LEU A 169 2.93 -31.25 35.22
C LEU A 169 3.27 -29.83 35.69
N LEU A 170 3.35 -29.60 37.00
CA LEU A 170 3.70 -28.31 37.59
C LEU A 170 5.13 -27.88 37.21
N SER A 171 6.08 -28.82 37.22
CA SER A 171 7.48 -28.54 36.85
C SER A 171 7.67 -28.13 35.38
N ARG A 172 6.80 -28.58 34.47
CA ARG A 172 6.88 -28.26 33.03
C ARG A 172 6.42 -26.84 32.71
N HIS A 173 5.56 -26.28 33.56
CA HIS A 173 4.98 -24.96 33.39
C HIS A 173 5.66 -23.88 34.26
N CYS A 174 6.36 -24.27 35.33
CA CYS A 174 7.28 -23.40 36.08
C CYS A 174 8.69 -23.43 35.46
N LYS A 175 8.92 -22.70 34.35
CA LYS A 175 10.28 -22.51 33.81
C LYS A 175 11.04 -21.32 34.43
N ASP A 176 10.38 -20.49 35.25
CA ASP A 176 10.93 -19.26 35.82
C ASP A 176 11.17 -19.32 37.34
N CYS A 177 11.23 -20.53 37.94
CA CYS A 177 11.45 -20.71 39.39
C CYS A 177 12.75 -21.44 39.76
N ILE A 178 13.78 -21.42 38.90
CA ILE A 178 15.16 -21.78 39.26
C ILE A 178 16.10 -20.71 38.74
#